data_AF-C3ZLB1-F1
#
_entry.id   AF-C3ZLB1-F1
#
_cell.length_a   1.000
_cell.length_b   1.000
_cell.length_c   1.000
_cell.angle_alpha   90.00
_cell.angle_beta   90.00
_cell.angle_gamma   90.00
#
_symmetry.space_group_name_H-M   'P 1'
#
loop_
_entity.id
_entity.type
_entity.pdbx_description
1 polymer ?
#
loop_
_entity_poly.entity_id
_entity_poly.type
_entity_poly.pdbx_seq_one_letter_code
_entity_poly.pdbx_strand_id
1 'polypeptide(L)'
;MLSVRVMENLKSRGFSIKPKGQPLSREEMMLAAGALAQLHGLSHRLELRSGKPLDETYDWIVSLSDVRAVADVITNKYQTNLKDFAAAFPDQADLVARLEKLRAPILTSEDPRIKVLCHSECWINNIMFKHAGDVPIDARLVDWQSPSYLPPSSDLAFLFVCNTGWDVFHNHRDAILAHYHHILQETLGPKESLGLQSYTLDQLKADFKADCRYGVFQRFLHLPVLPPDTDLKTPYLCKYFLIVREILLQKMASTAEIAIPQSTEDIAPSWVQQVLQKDLPGVTITDVSVKGNISEGEGFISDIIAFDAVGTRNGTSQRYSLVAKLTNFARPWSVMKQWSKDFQIRAETTEVKFYSKAVPELLSVAVQSAEQKSGDEDDENRPHAESLFLPKCYFAATDPSSMLSVRVMENLKAQGFSIKPKGQPLSREETMLTAGALAQLHGLSHRLELRSGVPLPEKYDWIMTHSDVSDVVDAVTYQYQTNLKVFAAAFPDQADLVARLEKLRPPLIGPEDPRVRVLCHSDCWINNIMLKRHRKKLS
;
A
#
# COMPACT_ATOMS: atom_id res chain seq x y z
N MET A 1 -43.16 26.26 -6.49
CA MET A 1 -43.42 25.87 -5.08
C MET A 1 -42.47 26.68 -4.22
N LEU A 2 -42.95 27.40 -3.21
CA LEU A 2 -42.11 28.14 -2.25
C LEU A 2 -41.90 27.26 -1.01
N SER A 3 -40.67 27.13 -0.53
CA SER A 3 -40.38 26.48 0.76
C SER A 3 -39.93 27.52 1.77
N VAL A 4 -40.38 27.39 3.02
CA VAL A 4 -40.01 28.28 4.14
C VAL A 4 -39.37 27.43 5.22
N ARG A 5 -38.21 27.83 5.71
CA ARG A 5 -37.52 27.22 6.85
C ARG A 5 -37.37 28.28 7.94
N VAL A 6 -37.79 27.95 9.16
CA VAL A 6 -37.58 28.79 10.36
C VAL A 6 -36.46 28.15 11.16
N MET A 7 -35.37 28.89 11.35
CA MET A 7 -34.16 28.41 12.01
C MET A 7 -33.75 29.36 13.14
N GLU A 8 -33.01 28.83 14.12
CA GLU A 8 -32.42 29.64 15.18
C GLU A 8 -31.44 30.67 14.59
N ASN A 9 -31.48 31.90 15.10
CA ASN A 9 -30.52 32.93 14.74
C ASN A 9 -29.17 32.70 15.44
N LEU A 10 -28.28 31.92 14.81
CA LEU A 10 -26.97 31.62 15.39
C LEU A 10 -26.09 32.87 15.61
N LYS A 11 -26.29 33.96 14.85
CA LYS A 11 -25.55 35.21 15.06
C LYS A 11 -25.82 35.84 16.43
N SER A 12 -27.07 35.78 16.92
CA SER A 12 -27.38 36.31 18.26
C SER A 12 -26.72 35.52 19.39
N ARG A 13 -26.25 34.29 19.10
CA ARG A 13 -25.49 33.43 20.03
C ARG A 13 -23.98 33.55 19.90
N GLY A 14 -23.50 34.48 19.07
CA GLY A 14 -22.08 34.76 18.85
C GLY A 14 -21.41 33.87 17.81
N PHE A 15 -22.19 33.18 16.96
CA PHE A 15 -21.63 32.44 15.83
C PHE A 15 -21.49 33.34 14.61
N SER A 16 -20.40 33.16 13.86
CA SER A 16 -20.13 33.86 12.62
C SER A 16 -19.51 32.92 11.59
N ILE A 17 -19.77 33.21 10.31
CA ILE A 17 -19.06 32.58 9.20
C ILE A 17 -17.72 33.29 9.05
N LYS A 18 -16.64 32.51 8.85
CA LYS A 18 -15.31 33.07 8.61
C LYS A 18 -15.28 33.84 7.28
N PRO A 19 -14.57 34.98 7.18
CA PRO A 19 -14.48 35.72 5.93
C PRO A 19 -13.98 34.84 4.77
N LYS A 20 -14.57 35.04 3.58
CA LYS A 20 -14.18 34.31 2.37
C LYS A 20 -12.68 34.51 2.08
N GLY A 21 -12.00 33.42 1.73
CA GLY A 21 -10.58 33.42 1.31
C GLY A 21 -9.59 33.10 2.43
N GLN A 22 -10.04 32.99 3.68
CA GLN A 22 -9.15 32.60 4.78
C GLN A 22 -9.24 31.10 5.05
N PRO A 23 -8.12 30.35 5.09
CA PRO A 23 -8.14 28.94 5.47
C PRO A 23 -8.54 28.77 6.95
N LEU A 24 -9.09 27.61 7.27
CA LEU A 24 -9.33 27.18 8.65
C LEU A 24 -8.00 26.87 9.34
N SER A 25 -7.88 27.37 10.57
CA SER A 25 -6.83 27.03 11.52
C SER A 25 -6.97 25.57 11.98
N ARG A 26 -5.95 25.08 12.68
CA ARG A 26 -5.97 23.75 13.30
C ARG A 26 -7.16 23.59 14.26
N GLU A 27 -7.41 24.60 15.09
CA GLU A 27 -8.44 24.57 16.13
C GLU A 27 -9.86 24.61 15.52
N GLU A 28 -10.07 25.46 14.51
CA GLU A 28 -11.32 25.47 13.73
C GLU A 28 -11.56 24.15 13.00
N MET A 29 -10.51 23.54 12.45
CA MET A 29 -10.59 22.21 11.82
C MET A 29 -10.95 21.12 12.81
N MET A 30 -10.40 21.15 14.03
CA MET A 30 -10.77 20.22 15.10
C MET A 30 -12.26 20.34 15.44
N LEU A 31 -12.79 21.57 15.59
CA LEU A 31 -14.21 21.78 15.87
C LEU A 31 -15.12 21.34 14.71
N ALA A 32 -14.76 21.68 13.47
CA ALA A 32 -15.52 21.28 12.29
C ALA A 32 -15.53 19.76 12.11
N ALA A 33 -14.37 19.11 12.27
CA ALA A 33 -14.27 17.66 12.22
C ALA A 33 -15.03 17.00 13.39
N GLY A 34 -14.99 17.58 14.60
CA GLY A 34 -15.81 17.12 15.72
C GLY A 34 -17.31 17.18 15.44
N ALA A 35 -17.79 18.25 14.81
CA ALA A 35 -19.20 18.36 14.40
C ALA A 35 -19.60 17.31 13.35
N LEU A 36 -18.72 17.02 12.38
CA LEU A 36 -18.92 15.92 11.43
C LEU A 36 -18.91 14.56 12.12
N ALA A 37 -18.01 14.33 13.08
CA ALA A 37 -17.93 13.09 13.85
C ALA A 37 -19.25 12.82 14.61
N GLN A 38 -19.84 13.87 15.19
CA GLN A 38 -21.16 13.77 15.84
C GLN A 38 -22.27 13.43 14.84
N LEU A 39 -22.31 14.11 13.69
CA LEU A 39 -23.27 13.81 12.61
C LEU A 39 -23.15 12.34 12.18
N HIS A 40 -21.93 11.90 11.83
CA HIS A 40 -21.66 10.56 11.33
C HIS A 40 -22.02 9.49 12.37
N GLY A 41 -21.61 9.66 13.63
CA GLY A 41 -21.93 8.73 14.71
C GLY A 41 -23.43 8.66 15.01
N LEU A 42 -24.13 9.79 15.03
CA LEU A 42 -25.59 9.81 15.24
C LEU A 42 -26.36 9.20 14.08
N SER A 43 -25.92 9.45 12.84
CA SER A 43 -26.55 8.87 11.65
C SER A 43 -26.38 7.35 11.59
N HIS A 44 -25.20 6.84 11.93
CA HIS A 44 -24.98 5.40 12.03
C HIS A 44 -25.83 4.76 13.14
N ARG A 45 -25.96 5.43 14.30
CA ARG A 45 -26.87 4.97 15.37
C ARG A 45 -28.33 4.96 14.95
N LEU A 46 -28.75 5.91 14.10
CA LEU A 46 -30.10 5.94 13.55
C LEU A 46 -30.34 4.75 12.62
N GLU A 47 -29.39 4.46 11.74
CA GLU A 47 -29.42 3.31 10.83
C GLU A 47 -29.49 1.97 11.56
N LEU A 48 -28.65 1.79 12.60
CA LEU A 48 -28.68 0.58 13.42
C LEU A 48 -30.03 0.39 14.13
N ARG A 49 -30.75 1.49 14.42
CA ARG A 49 -32.10 1.43 15.00
C ARG A 49 -33.19 1.17 13.97
N SER A 50 -33.06 1.70 12.76
CA SER A 50 -34.01 1.46 11.67
C SER A 50 -33.87 0.06 11.07
N GLY A 51 -32.68 -0.53 11.15
CA GLY A 51 -32.36 -1.85 10.57
C GLY A 51 -32.31 -1.84 9.04
N LYS A 52 -32.25 -0.65 8.42
CA LYS A 52 -32.18 -0.43 6.97
C LYS A 52 -31.25 0.72 6.65
N PRO A 53 -30.52 0.69 5.52
CA PRO A 53 -29.73 1.82 5.05
C PRO A 53 -30.53 3.12 5.03
N LEU A 54 -29.88 4.22 5.37
CA LEU A 54 -30.55 5.52 5.45
C LEU A 54 -31.12 5.97 4.10
N ASP A 55 -30.41 5.73 3.00
CA ASP A 55 -30.84 6.08 1.64
C ASP A 55 -32.00 5.22 1.11
N GLU A 56 -32.21 4.01 1.65
CA GLU A 56 -33.43 3.24 1.43
C GLU A 56 -34.61 3.72 2.29
N THR A 57 -34.31 4.35 3.43
CA THR A 57 -35.31 4.80 4.40
C THR A 57 -35.82 6.20 4.11
N TYR A 58 -34.96 7.07 3.56
CA TYR A 58 -35.19 8.50 3.39
C TYR A 58 -34.89 8.93 1.95
N ASP A 59 -35.96 9.27 1.22
CA ASP A 59 -35.93 9.65 -0.20
C ASP A 59 -35.29 11.02 -0.49
N TRP A 60 -35.07 11.84 0.54
CA TRP A 60 -34.43 13.15 0.44
C TRP A 60 -32.89 13.09 0.49
N ILE A 61 -32.32 11.93 0.81
CA ILE A 61 -30.88 11.72 0.75
C ILE A 61 -30.48 11.60 -0.71
N VAL A 62 -29.45 12.35 -1.12
CA VAL A 62 -28.96 12.33 -2.50
C VAL A 62 -28.48 10.91 -2.84
N SER A 63 -29.15 10.29 -3.82
CA SER A 63 -28.85 8.95 -4.27
C SER A 63 -27.80 8.93 -5.38
N LEU A 64 -27.17 7.77 -5.61
CA LEU A 64 -26.29 7.58 -6.77
C LEU A 64 -27.03 7.82 -8.09
N SER A 65 -28.33 7.54 -8.16
CA SER A 65 -29.16 7.87 -9.34
C SER A 65 -29.23 9.37 -9.58
N ASP A 66 -29.40 10.18 -8.54
CA ASP A 66 -29.47 11.63 -8.65
C ASP A 66 -28.14 12.19 -9.17
N VAL A 67 -27.01 11.69 -8.63
CA VAL A 67 -25.68 12.09 -9.10
C VAL A 67 -25.45 11.67 -10.56
N ARG A 68 -25.89 10.46 -10.96
CA ARG A 68 -25.80 10.00 -12.35
C ARG A 68 -26.63 10.86 -13.30
N ALA A 69 -27.81 11.32 -12.87
CA ALA A 69 -28.68 12.17 -13.69
C ALA A 69 -28.03 13.52 -14.04
N VAL A 70 -27.09 14.00 -13.21
CA VAL A 70 -26.34 15.25 -13.43
C VAL A 70 -24.86 15.02 -13.77
N ALA A 71 -24.46 13.77 -14.05
CA ALA A 71 -23.06 13.39 -14.26
C ALA A 71 -22.39 14.17 -15.40
N ASP A 72 -23.10 14.37 -16.51
CA ASP A 72 -22.58 15.12 -17.66
C ASP A 72 -22.35 16.58 -17.31
N VAL A 73 -23.24 17.19 -16.53
CA VAL A 73 -23.12 18.58 -16.07
C VAL A 73 -21.91 18.72 -15.16
N ILE A 74 -21.74 17.82 -14.20
CA ILE A 74 -20.61 17.79 -13.27
C ILE A 74 -19.30 17.61 -14.06
N THR A 75 -19.27 16.66 -14.99
CA THR A 75 -18.08 16.34 -15.79
C THR A 75 -17.68 17.51 -16.68
N ASN A 76 -18.65 18.12 -17.37
CA ASN A 76 -18.41 19.28 -18.22
C ASN A 76 -17.90 20.47 -17.40
N LYS A 77 -18.48 20.73 -16.23
CA LYS A 77 -18.05 21.83 -15.35
C LYS A 77 -16.62 21.60 -14.84
N TYR A 78 -16.30 20.38 -14.41
CA TYR A 78 -14.93 20.03 -14.02
C TYR A 78 -13.93 20.24 -15.17
N GLN A 79 -14.26 19.78 -16.38
CA GLN A 79 -13.40 19.95 -17.56
C GLN A 79 -13.20 21.42 -17.93
N THR A 80 -14.24 22.26 -17.85
CA THR A 80 -14.12 23.70 -18.08
C THR A 80 -13.18 24.34 -17.06
N ASN A 81 -13.40 24.09 -15.77
CA ASN A 81 -12.55 24.65 -14.72
C ASN A 81 -11.09 24.16 -14.82
N LEU A 82 -10.88 22.92 -15.27
CA LEU A 82 -9.54 22.39 -15.51
C LEU A 82 -8.84 23.07 -16.69
N LYS A 83 -9.57 23.40 -17.76
CA LYS A 83 -9.02 24.19 -18.89
C LYS A 83 -8.62 25.60 -18.46
N ASP A 84 -9.47 26.25 -17.66
CA ASP A 84 -9.16 27.58 -17.11
C ASP A 84 -7.91 27.54 -16.22
N PHE A 85 -7.78 26.49 -15.39
CA PHE A 85 -6.57 26.24 -14.61
C PHE A 85 -5.34 26.01 -15.48
N ALA A 86 -5.44 25.17 -16.52
CA ALA A 86 -4.33 24.90 -17.44
C ALA A 86 -3.87 26.16 -18.17
N ALA A 87 -4.80 27.03 -18.57
CA ALA A 87 -4.49 28.32 -19.20
C ALA A 87 -3.78 29.29 -18.23
N ALA A 88 -4.18 29.29 -16.96
CA ALA A 88 -3.55 30.12 -15.92
C ALA A 88 -2.16 29.62 -15.49
N PHE A 89 -1.89 28.32 -15.63
CA PHE A 89 -0.64 27.67 -15.19
C PHE A 89 -0.01 26.79 -16.29
N PRO A 90 0.47 27.38 -17.40
CA PRO A 90 0.99 26.63 -18.55
C PRO A 90 2.20 25.76 -18.22
N ASP A 91 3.00 26.13 -17.22
CA ASP A 91 4.19 25.38 -16.79
C ASP A 91 3.86 24.09 -16.00
N GLN A 92 2.57 23.83 -15.73
CA GLN A 92 2.12 22.69 -14.91
C GLN A 92 1.48 21.56 -15.73
N ALA A 93 1.99 21.32 -16.94
CA ALA A 93 1.45 20.33 -17.88
C ALA A 93 1.33 18.91 -17.27
N ASP A 94 2.30 18.45 -16.47
CA ASP A 94 2.23 17.13 -15.81
C ASP A 94 1.07 17.04 -14.80
N LEU A 95 0.84 18.09 -14.02
CA LEU A 95 -0.30 18.11 -13.10
C LEU A 95 -1.63 18.14 -13.86
N VAL A 96 -1.73 18.98 -14.89
CA VAL A 96 -2.94 19.05 -15.73
C VAL A 96 -3.25 17.68 -16.31
N ALA A 97 -2.26 16.98 -16.88
CA ALA A 97 -2.42 15.63 -17.42
C ALA A 97 -2.86 14.60 -16.36
N ARG A 98 -2.53 14.80 -15.08
CA ARG A 98 -3.00 13.94 -13.97
C ARG A 98 -4.43 14.28 -13.55
N LEU A 99 -4.76 15.57 -13.50
CA LEU A 99 -6.12 16.04 -13.21
C LEU A 99 -7.10 15.65 -14.32
N GLU A 100 -6.67 15.62 -15.59
CA GLU A 100 -7.46 15.12 -16.71
C GLU A 100 -7.80 13.62 -16.56
N LYS A 101 -6.90 12.86 -15.92
CA LYS A 101 -7.10 11.43 -15.64
C LYS A 101 -7.97 11.16 -14.41
N LEU A 102 -8.28 12.16 -13.59
CA LEU A 102 -9.24 12.02 -12.50
C LEU A 102 -10.65 11.88 -13.10
N ARG A 103 -11.14 10.64 -13.14
CA ARG A 103 -12.56 10.37 -13.36
C ARG A 103 -13.33 10.81 -12.13
N ALA A 104 -14.57 11.30 -12.31
CA ALA A 104 -15.46 11.66 -11.21
C ALA A 104 -15.65 10.46 -10.27
N PRO A 105 -15.05 10.45 -9.06
CA PRO A 105 -14.97 9.24 -8.24
C PRO A 105 -16.33 8.75 -7.74
N ILE A 106 -17.31 9.66 -7.61
CA ILE A 106 -18.68 9.33 -7.17
C ILE A 106 -19.45 8.51 -8.22
N LEU A 107 -19.01 8.51 -9.49
CA LEU A 107 -19.79 7.89 -10.57
C LEU A 107 -19.55 6.39 -10.75
N THR A 108 -18.65 5.78 -9.96
CA THR A 108 -18.19 4.40 -10.22
C THR A 108 -18.47 3.46 -9.04
N SER A 109 -19.40 2.52 -9.26
CA SER A 109 -19.72 1.31 -8.47
C SER A 109 -20.18 1.46 -7.02
N GLU A 110 -20.82 0.40 -6.51
CA GLU A 110 -21.16 0.25 -5.09
C GLU A 110 -19.86 0.23 -4.27
N ASP A 111 -19.60 1.32 -3.55
CA ASP A 111 -18.52 1.38 -2.56
C ASP A 111 -18.88 0.47 -1.37
N PRO A 112 -18.08 -0.58 -1.08
CA PRO A 112 -18.37 -1.53 -0.02
C PRO A 112 -18.04 -0.98 1.38
N ARG A 113 -17.42 0.20 1.48
CA ARG A 113 -17.10 0.83 2.77
C ARG A 113 -18.36 1.22 3.51
N ILE A 114 -18.26 1.27 4.85
CA ILE A 114 -19.34 1.73 5.71
C ILE A 114 -19.71 3.16 5.35
N LYS A 115 -21.00 3.40 5.15
CA LYS A 115 -21.56 4.71 4.80
C LYS A 115 -22.27 5.32 5.99
N VAL A 116 -22.31 6.64 5.98
CA VAL A 116 -23.00 7.48 6.96
C VAL A 116 -23.70 8.61 6.24
N LEU A 117 -24.54 9.35 6.95
CA LEU A 117 -25.09 10.59 6.43
C LEU A 117 -24.00 11.67 6.42
N CYS A 118 -23.49 11.98 5.23
CA CYS A 118 -22.50 13.03 5.00
C CYS A 118 -23.19 14.36 4.67
N HIS A 119 -22.63 15.47 5.16
CA HIS A 119 -23.02 16.83 4.77
C HIS A 119 -22.73 17.10 3.28
N SER A 120 -21.66 16.53 2.74
CA SER A 120 -21.22 16.55 1.33
C SER A 120 -20.78 17.91 0.77
N GLU A 121 -21.07 18.99 1.49
CA GLU A 121 -20.69 20.38 1.16
C GLU A 121 -20.15 21.13 2.39
N CYS A 122 -19.31 20.48 3.20
CA CYS A 122 -18.72 21.05 4.41
C CYS A 122 -17.56 22.02 4.09
N TRP A 123 -17.84 23.06 3.30
CA TRP A 123 -16.93 24.17 3.02
C TRP A 123 -17.14 25.32 4.00
N ILE A 124 -16.18 26.23 4.06
CA ILE A 124 -16.06 27.31 5.05
C ILE A 124 -17.31 28.19 5.19
N ASN A 125 -18.06 28.38 4.10
CA ASN A 125 -19.29 29.18 4.12
C ASN A 125 -20.44 28.47 4.86
N ASN A 126 -20.36 27.15 5.00
CA ASN A 126 -21.36 26.29 5.62
C ASN A 126 -20.95 25.87 7.04
N ILE A 127 -19.92 26.52 7.60
CA ILE A 127 -19.47 26.29 8.97
C ILE A 127 -19.49 27.63 9.70
N MET A 128 -20.30 27.70 10.75
CA MET A 128 -20.34 28.86 11.65
C MET A 128 -19.54 28.55 12.91
N PHE A 129 -18.60 29.43 13.25
CA PHE A 129 -17.76 29.30 14.44
C PHE A 129 -18.17 30.31 15.50
N LYS A 130 -18.09 29.89 16.77
CA LYS A 130 -18.17 30.79 17.92
C LYS A 130 -16.79 30.94 18.53
N HIS A 131 -16.46 32.16 18.93
CA HIS A 131 -15.16 32.49 19.51
C HIS A 131 -15.30 33.07 20.92
N ALA A 132 -14.31 32.79 21.77
CA ALA A 132 -14.06 33.50 23.00
C ALA A 132 -12.74 34.27 22.83
N GLY A 133 -12.83 35.56 22.53
CA GLY A 133 -11.67 36.32 22.03
C GLY A 133 -11.24 35.79 20.67
N ASP A 134 -9.94 35.49 20.51
CA ASP A 134 -9.37 34.92 19.29
C ASP A 134 -9.41 33.38 19.26
N VAL A 135 -9.93 32.73 20.30
CA VAL A 135 -9.97 31.28 20.40
C VAL A 135 -11.32 30.75 19.91
N PRO A 136 -11.35 29.88 18.88
CA PRO A 136 -12.58 29.22 18.46
C PRO A 136 -12.97 28.17 19.51
N ILE A 137 -14.23 28.18 19.94
CA ILE A 137 -14.74 27.34 21.04
C ILE A 137 -15.89 26.43 20.64
N ASP A 138 -16.57 26.69 19.51
CA ASP A 138 -17.68 25.88 19.03
C ASP A 138 -17.86 26.03 17.52
N ALA A 139 -18.43 25.01 16.87
CA ALA A 139 -18.77 25.01 15.45
C ALA A 139 -20.18 24.47 15.19
N ARG A 140 -20.87 25.03 14.19
CA ARG A 140 -22.18 24.56 13.71
C ARG A 140 -22.14 24.42 12.20
N LEU A 141 -22.51 23.24 11.71
CA LEU A 141 -22.70 22.98 10.29
C LEU A 141 -24.08 23.49 9.87
N VAL A 142 -24.15 24.18 8.74
CA VAL A 142 -25.38 24.77 8.18
C VAL A 142 -25.45 24.48 6.68
N ASP A 143 -26.59 24.76 6.05
CA ASP A 143 -26.80 24.54 4.61
C ASP A 143 -26.73 23.05 4.19
N TRP A 144 -27.80 22.34 4.52
CA TRP A 144 -28.00 20.91 4.25
C TRP A 144 -28.71 20.67 2.92
N GLN A 145 -28.23 21.28 1.83
CA GLN A 145 -28.90 21.20 0.53
C GLN A 145 -28.65 19.89 -0.23
N SER A 146 -27.55 19.19 0.07
CA SER A 146 -27.17 17.94 -0.62
C SER A 146 -26.61 16.87 0.32
N PRO A 147 -27.28 16.53 1.43
CA PRO A 147 -26.84 15.43 2.28
C PRO A 147 -26.83 14.13 1.47
N SER A 148 -25.72 13.40 1.55
CA SER A 148 -25.48 12.19 0.73
C SER A 148 -25.07 11.02 1.63
N TYR A 149 -25.36 9.80 1.18
CA TYR A 149 -24.99 8.58 1.91
C TYR A 149 -23.67 8.03 1.37
N LEU A 150 -22.58 8.34 2.07
CA LEU A 150 -21.21 8.14 1.61
C LEU A 150 -20.30 7.67 2.75
N PRO A 151 -19.09 7.16 2.46
CA PRO A 151 -18.10 6.92 3.49
C PRO A 151 -17.79 8.19 4.30
N PRO A 152 -17.60 8.10 5.63
CA PRO A 152 -17.34 9.27 6.48
C PRO A 152 -16.08 10.05 6.08
N SER A 153 -15.11 9.35 5.49
CA SER A 153 -13.88 9.92 4.93
C SER A 153 -14.12 10.87 3.76
N SER A 154 -15.26 10.79 3.07
CA SER A 154 -15.60 11.68 1.95
C SER A 154 -15.83 13.12 2.42
N ASP A 155 -16.55 13.30 3.53
CA ASP A 155 -16.75 14.60 4.16
C ASP A 155 -15.46 15.18 4.71
N LEU A 156 -14.60 14.34 5.28
CA LEU A 156 -13.29 14.76 5.76
C LEU A 156 -12.38 15.16 4.62
N ALA A 157 -12.28 14.37 3.55
CA ALA A 157 -11.48 14.71 2.37
C ALA A 157 -11.93 16.04 1.76
N PHE A 158 -13.25 16.27 1.66
CA PHE A 158 -13.79 17.55 1.24
C PHE A 158 -13.41 18.68 2.21
N LEU A 159 -13.64 18.50 3.52
CA LEU A 159 -13.33 19.49 4.55
C LEU A 159 -11.85 19.92 4.48
N PHE A 160 -10.93 18.96 4.42
CA PHE A 160 -9.51 19.23 4.37
C PHE A 160 -9.11 19.95 3.08
N VAL A 161 -9.47 19.39 1.92
CA VAL A 161 -9.00 19.90 0.63
C VAL A 161 -9.62 21.26 0.29
N CYS A 162 -10.85 21.52 0.75
CA CYS A 162 -11.55 22.77 0.45
C CYS A 162 -11.26 23.90 1.43
N ASN A 163 -10.82 23.61 2.67
CA ASN A 163 -10.80 24.61 3.74
C ASN A 163 -9.45 24.82 4.41
N THR A 164 -8.44 23.96 4.19
CA THR A 164 -7.16 24.06 4.90
C THR A 164 -6.03 24.64 4.05
N GLY A 165 -5.08 25.30 4.71
CA GLY A 165 -3.77 25.59 4.13
C GLY A 165 -2.82 24.39 4.24
N TRP A 166 -1.70 24.47 3.52
CA TRP A 166 -0.67 23.41 3.48
C TRP A 166 -0.22 22.94 4.86
N ASP A 167 0.06 23.87 5.78
CA ASP A 167 0.54 23.54 7.12
C ASP A 167 -0.45 22.67 7.91
N VAL A 168 -1.73 23.05 7.92
CA VAL A 168 -2.78 22.29 8.60
C VAL A 168 -3.00 20.92 7.92
N PHE A 169 -2.99 20.88 6.58
CA PHE A 169 -3.12 19.63 5.82
C PHE A 169 -1.95 18.67 6.03
N HIS A 170 -0.72 19.18 6.11
CA HIS A 170 0.49 18.36 6.13
C HIS A 170 0.92 18.00 7.56
N ASN A 171 0.97 18.99 8.46
CA ASN A 171 1.52 18.85 9.80
C ASN A 171 0.46 18.52 10.86
N HIS A 172 -0.82 18.83 10.61
CA HIS A 172 -1.87 18.69 11.61
C HIS A 172 -2.98 17.70 11.25
N ARG A 173 -3.01 17.20 10.01
CA ARG A 173 -4.02 16.24 9.54
C ARG A 173 -4.18 15.04 10.45
N ASP A 174 -3.09 14.36 10.78
CA ASP A 174 -3.16 13.13 11.58
C ASP A 174 -3.73 13.37 12.98
N ALA A 175 -3.42 14.53 13.58
CA ALA A 175 -3.98 14.93 14.87
C ALA A 175 -5.47 15.28 14.78
N ILE A 176 -5.89 15.95 13.70
CA ILE A 176 -7.31 16.27 13.44
C ILE A 176 -8.11 15.01 13.14
N LEU A 177 -7.57 14.06 12.35
CA LEU A 177 -8.21 12.76 12.09
C LEU A 177 -8.33 11.93 13.38
N ALA A 178 -7.29 11.95 14.24
CA ALA A 178 -7.36 11.31 15.56
C ALA A 178 -8.43 11.96 16.45
N HIS A 179 -8.55 13.28 16.43
CA HIS A 179 -9.60 14.00 17.17
C HIS A 179 -11.00 13.65 16.65
N TYR A 180 -11.21 13.68 15.33
CA TYR A 180 -12.44 13.23 14.70
C TYR A 180 -12.80 11.81 15.14
N HIS A 181 -11.84 10.88 15.05
CA HIS A 181 -12.05 9.48 15.39
C HIS A 181 -12.45 9.31 16.86
N HIS A 182 -11.77 10.02 17.76
CA HIS A 182 -12.11 10.01 19.17
C HIS A 182 -13.56 10.46 19.43
N ILE A 183 -13.96 11.61 18.90
CA ILE A 183 -15.34 12.13 19.05
C ILE A 183 -16.37 11.20 18.40
N LEU A 184 -16.01 10.56 17.27
CA LEU A 184 -16.86 9.59 16.61
C LEU A 184 -17.13 8.38 17.52
N GLN A 185 -16.08 7.81 18.12
CA GLN A 185 -16.20 6.68 19.04
C GLN A 185 -16.99 7.05 20.30
N GLU A 186 -16.78 8.24 20.86
CA GLU A 186 -17.59 8.75 21.98
C GLU A 186 -19.07 8.88 21.60
N THR A 187 -19.36 9.40 20.40
CA THR A 187 -20.74 9.58 19.90
C THR A 187 -21.43 8.24 19.67
N LEU A 188 -20.71 7.24 19.18
CA LEU A 188 -21.21 5.88 18.98
C LEU A 188 -21.56 5.21 20.32
N GLY A 189 -20.74 5.43 21.35
CA GLY A 189 -20.92 4.89 22.69
C GLY A 189 -20.60 3.39 22.80
N PRO A 190 -20.61 2.82 24.02
CA PRO A 190 -20.24 1.43 24.26
C PRO A 190 -21.33 0.46 23.77
N LYS A 191 -21.04 -0.36 22.76
CA LYS A 191 -21.84 -1.54 22.33
C LYS A 191 -21.05 -2.43 21.36
N GLU A 192 -21.47 -3.69 21.27
CA GLU A 192 -20.83 -4.82 20.56
C GLU A 192 -20.45 -4.54 19.10
N SER A 193 -19.19 -4.83 18.79
CA SER A 193 -18.47 -5.10 17.52
C SER A 193 -19.17 -5.02 16.14
N LEU A 194 -20.03 -4.05 15.85
CA LEU A 194 -20.70 -3.93 14.55
C LEU A 194 -20.51 -2.53 13.95
N GLY A 195 -20.26 -2.46 12.64
CA GLY A 195 -20.29 -1.21 11.87
C GLY A 195 -19.18 -0.22 12.25
N LEU A 196 -19.54 1.06 12.41
CA LEU A 196 -18.57 2.15 12.58
C LEU A 196 -17.81 2.08 13.92
N GLN A 197 -18.28 1.27 14.87
CA GLN A 197 -17.64 0.98 16.14
C GLN A 197 -16.33 0.18 15.98
N SER A 198 -16.18 -0.62 14.91
CA SER A 198 -14.93 -1.31 14.59
C SER A 198 -14.00 -0.49 13.68
N TYR A 199 -14.43 0.71 13.28
CA TYR A 199 -13.67 1.57 12.38
C TYR A 199 -12.43 2.11 13.08
N THR A 200 -11.25 1.59 12.74
CA THR A 200 -9.99 1.97 13.39
C THR A 200 -9.47 3.32 12.87
N LEU A 201 -8.62 3.99 13.66
CA LEU A 201 -7.97 5.22 13.21
C LEU A 201 -7.10 4.99 11.97
N ASP A 202 -6.44 3.83 11.87
CA ASP A 202 -5.62 3.49 10.71
C ASP A 202 -6.47 3.28 9.46
N GLN A 203 -7.64 2.63 9.59
CA GLN A 203 -8.59 2.51 8.49
C GLN A 203 -9.12 3.88 8.06
N LEU A 204 -9.47 4.75 9.02
CA LEU A 204 -9.87 6.12 8.72
C LEU A 204 -8.80 6.88 7.94
N LYS A 205 -7.53 6.77 8.34
CA LYS A 205 -6.43 7.42 7.63
C LYS A 205 -6.25 6.87 6.22
N ALA A 206 -6.39 5.55 6.04
CA ALA A 206 -6.33 4.90 4.73
C ALA A 206 -7.48 5.36 3.81
N ASP A 207 -8.70 5.38 4.33
CA ASP A 207 -9.89 5.80 3.59
C ASP A 207 -9.85 7.30 3.26
N PHE A 208 -9.44 8.14 4.21
CA PHE A 208 -9.20 9.56 3.97
C PHE A 208 -8.22 9.79 2.82
N LYS A 209 -7.12 9.02 2.79
CA LYS A 209 -6.13 9.09 1.71
C LYS A 209 -6.72 8.68 0.37
N ALA A 210 -7.55 7.63 0.34
CA ALA A 210 -8.24 7.20 -0.87
C ALA A 210 -9.21 8.29 -1.38
N ASP A 211 -9.97 8.89 -0.47
CA ASP A 211 -10.98 9.91 -0.78
C ASP A 211 -10.38 11.30 -1.04
N CYS A 212 -9.09 11.53 -0.77
CA CYS A 212 -8.44 12.78 -1.14
C CYS A 212 -8.55 13.09 -2.64
N ARG A 213 -8.60 12.08 -3.51
CA ARG A 213 -8.88 12.27 -4.95
C ARG A 213 -10.27 12.84 -5.20
N TYR A 214 -11.25 12.38 -4.43
CA TYR A 214 -12.60 12.90 -4.42
C TYR A 214 -12.63 14.36 -3.92
N GLY A 215 -11.92 14.67 -2.83
CA GLY A 215 -11.77 16.06 -2.36
C GLY A 215 -11.14 16.99 -3.41
N VAL A 216 -10.11 16.53 -4.14
CA VAL A 216 -9.50 17.28 -5.24
C VAL A 216 -10.49 17.50 -6.38
N PHE A 217 -11.22 16.47 -6.79
CA PHE A 217 -12.26 16.58 -7.81
C PHE A 217 -13.30 17.66 -7.44
N GLN A 218 -13.80 17.61 -6.21
CA GLN A 218 -14.76 18.59 -5.70
C GLN A 218 -14.19 20.00 -5.64
N ARG A 219 -12.95 20.17 -5.18
CA ARG A 219 -12.28 21.48 -5.17
C ARG A 219 -12.26 22.14 -6.54
N PHE A 220 -11.95 21.37 -7.59
CA PHE A 220 -11.95 21.86 -8.97
C PHE A 220 -13.37 22.11 -9.49
N LEU A 221 -14.36 21.28 -9.14
CA LEU A 221 -15.76 21.51 -9.51
C LEU A 221 -16.30 22.85 -8.98
N HIS A 222 -15.87 23.25 -7.78
CA HIS A 222 -16.32 24.47 -7.10
C HIS A 222 -15.37 25.66 -7.25
N LEU A 223 -14.32 25.57 -8.09
CA LEU A 223 -13.30 26.59 -8.28
C LEU A 223 -13.84 28.03 -8.48
N PRO A 224 -14.93 28.28 -9.24
CA PRO A 224 -15.44 29.64 -9.46
C PRO A 224 -16.20 30.26 -8.27
N VAL A 225 -16.72 29.44 -7.36
CA VAL A 225 -17.53 29.90 -6.21
C VAL A 225 -16.68 30.01 -4.95
N LEU A 226 -15.58 29.26 -4.92
CA LEU A 226 -14.46 29.50 -4.04
C LEU A 226 -13.84 30.84 -4.47
N PRO A 227 -13.53 31.75 -3.54
CA PRO A 227 -13.10 33.09 -3.89
C PRO A 227 -11.88 33.02 -4.82
N PRO A 228 -11.83 33.79 -5.92
CA PRO A 228 -10.56 34.14 -6.51
C PRO A 228 -9.79 34.88 -5.42
N ASP A 229 -8.70 34.27 -4.93
CA ASP A 229 -7.77 35.03 -4.11
C ASP A 229 -7.38 36.25 -4.94
N THR A 230 -7.50 37.44 -4.34
CA THR A 230 -7.20 38.72 -4.99
C THR A 230 -5.78 38.79 -5.56
N ASP A 231 -4.94 37.81 -5.23
CA ASP A 231 -3.67 37.48 -5.89
C ASP A 231 -3.77 36.17 -6.71
N LEU A 232 -4.40 36.24 -7.88
CA LEU A 232 -4.12 35.32 -8.99
C LEU A 232 -2.65 35.37 -9.46
N LYS A 233 -1.82 36.23 -8.84
CA LYS A 233 -0.36 36.25 -8.92
C LYS A 233 0.29 35.56 -7.70
N THR A 234 -0.09 34.29 -7.45
CA THR A 234 0.68 33.25 -6.73
C THR A 234 1.17 33.57 -5.30
N PRO A 235 0.61 32.92 -4.25
CA PRO A 235 1.24 31.68 -3.74
C PRO A 235 0.28 30.58 -3.21
N TYR A 236 -1.03 30.81 -3.04
CA TYR A 236 -1.91 29.82 -2.41
C TYR A 236 -2.37 28.71 -3.38
N LEU A 237 -2.71 29.00 -4.64
CA LEU A 237 -2.91 27.98 -5.67
C LEU A 237 -1.66 27.10 -5.89
N CYS A 238 -0.46 27.64 -5.70
CA CYS A 238 0.80 26.88 -5.69
C CYS A 238 1.00 26.03 -4.41
N LYS A 239 0.41 26.40 -3.27
CA LYS A 239 0.39 25.55 -2.06
C LYS A 239 -0.67 24.44 -2.17
N TYR A 240 -1.82 24.73 -2.79
CA TYR A 240 -2.79 23.70 -3.17
C TYR A 240 -2.25 22.79 -4.27
N PHE A 241 -1.44 23.32 -5.19
CA PHE A 241 -0.63 22.50 -6.09
C PHE A 241 0.23 21.54 -5.28
N LEU A 242 0.87 21.94 -4.18
CA LEU A 242 1.57 20.98 -3.32
C LEU A 242 0.63 19.96 -2.68
N ILE A 243 -0.60 20.32 -2.25
CA ILE A 243 -1.60 19.38 -1.69
C ILE A 243 -2.05 18.37 -2.76
N VAL A 244 -2.44 18.87 -3.92
CA VAL A 244 -2.85 18.07 -5.08
C VAL A 244 -1.67 17.25 -5.60
N ARG A 245 -0.46 17.81 -5.61
CA ARG A 245 0.79 17.12 -5.94
C ARG A 245 1.09 16.05 -4.90
N GLU A 246 0.92 16.30 -3.61
CA GLU A 246 1.09 15.29 -2.56
C GLU A 246 0.04 14.18 -2.76
N ILE A 247 -1.23 14.50 -2.98
CA ILE A 247 -2.33 13.53 -3.12
C ILE A 247 -2.25 12.73 -4.44
N LEU A 248 -1.97 13.40 -5.57
CA LEU A 248 -1.94 12.80 -6.91
C LEU A 248 -0.55 12.26 -7.29
N LEU A 249 0.52 12.84 -6.75
CA LEU A 249 1.86 12.26 -6.77
C LEU A 249 2.16 11.43 -5.52
N GLN A 250 1.18 11.02 -4.70
CA GLN A 250 1.46 10.04 -3.62
C GLN A 250 1.66 8.61 -4.15
N LYS A 251 1.75 8.43 -5.48
CA LYS A 251 2.53 7.34 -6.08
C LYS A 251 4.06 7.60 -6.04
N MET A 252 4.50 8.74 -5.50
CA MET A 252 5.87 9.28 -5.49
C MET A 252 6.14 10.20 -4.28
N ALA A 253 5.61 9.85 -3.10
CA ALA A 253 6.25 10.30 -1.86
C ALA A 253 7.31 9.25 -1.48
N SER A 254 8.41 9.25 -2.22
CA SER A 254 9.68 8.77 -1.69
C SER A 254 10.77 9.74 -2.13
N THR A 255 11.74 9.96 -1.23
CA THR A 255 13.15 10.19 -1.60
C THR A 255 13.39 9.80 -3.05
N ALA A 256 13.84 10.73 -3.91
CA ALA A 256 14.10 10.49 -5.34
C ALA A 256 14.22 8.99 -5.66
N GLU A 257 13.17 8.41 -6.26
CA GLU A 257 13.06 6.95 -6.39
C GLU A 257 14.37 6.42 -6.97
N ILE A 258 15.03 5.55 -6.20
CA ILE A 258 16.29 4.96 -6.60
C ILE A 258 16.05 4.26 -7.93
N ALA A 259 16.68 4.77 -8.99
CA ALA A 259 16.48 4.29 -10.36
C ALA A 259 16.72 2.78 -10.43
N ILE A 260 15.91 2.05 -11.20
CA ILE A 260 16.13 0.61 -11.38
C ILE A 260 17.22 0.41 -12.44
N PRO A 261 18.30 -0.34 -12.14
CA PRO A 261 19.34 -0.67 -13.10
C PRO A 261 18.75 -1.33 -14.35
N GLN A 262 19.12 -0.82 -15.53
CA GLN A 262 18.81 -1.42 -16.82
C GLN A 262 19.89 -2.42 -17.23
N SER A 263 21.12 -2.24 -16.73
CA SER A 263 22.24 -3.15 -16.97
C SER A 263 23.17 -3.25 -15.77
N THR A 264 24.22 -4.08 -15.88
CA THR A 264 25.22 -4.23 -14.83
C THR A 264 26.06 -2.97 -14.61
N GLU A 265 26.19 -2.13 -15.63
CA GLU A 265 26.94 -0.87 -15.57
C GLU A 265 26.26 0.17 -14.66
N ASP A 266 24.95 0.08 -14.49
CA ASP A 266 24.18 0.96 -13.60
C ASP A 266 24.42 0.66 -12.11
N ILE A 267 25.02 -0.49 -11.78
CA ILE A 267 25.44 -0.86 -10.41
C ILE A 267 26.74 -0.12 -10.07
N ALA A 268 26.67 1.20 -10.03
CA ALA A 268 27.78 2.11 -9.76
C ALA A 268 27.80 2.59 -8.29
N PRO A 269 28.92 3.13 -7.78
CA PRO A 269 29.03 3.60 -6.40
C PRO A 269 27.92 4.57 -5.96
N SER A 270 27.52 5.51 -6.83
CA SER A 270 26.46 6.49 -6.55
C SER A 270 25.08 5.85 -6.39
N TRP A 271 24.80 4.77 -7.14
CA TRP A 271 23.56 4.02 -7.02
C TRP A 271 23.57 3.14 -5.77
N VAL A 272 24.67 2.41 -5.54
CA VAL A 272 24.83 1.57 -4.35
C VAL A 272 24.79 2.40 -3.07
N GLN A 273 25.31 3.63 -3.08
CA GLN A 273 25.16 4.58 -1.98
C GLN A 273 23.69 4.79 -1.61
N GLN A 274 22.84 5.08 -2.60
CA GLN A 274 21.41 5.31 -2.38
C GLN A 274 20.72 4.06 -1.84
N VAL A 275 21.04 2.89 -2.42
CA VAL A 275 20.50 1.58 -2.03
C VAL A 275 20.80 1.25 -0.57
N LEU A 276 22.05 1.46 -0.14
CA LEU A 276 22.50 1.07 1.19
C LEU A 276 22.26 2.15 2.25
N GLN A 277 21.97 3.39 1.86
CA GLN A 277 21.85 4.54 2.76
C GLN A 277 20.91 4.29 3.94
N LYS A 278 19.77 3.63 3.69
CA LYS A 278 18.74 3.35 4.70
C LYS A 278 19.24 2.40 5.78
N ASP A 279 19.93 1.34 5.37
CA ASP A 279 20.38 0.26 6.26
C ASP A 279 21.76 0.54 6.88
N LEU A 280 22.58 1.35 6.20
CA LEU A 280 23.96 1.66 6.57
C LEU A 280 24.19 3.18 6.61
N PRO A 281 23.46 3.93 7.47
CA PRO A 281 23.61 5.37 7.54
C PRO A 281 25.03 5.77 7.98
N GLY A 282 25.61 6.75 7.29
CA GLY A 282 26.96 7.26 7.58
C GLY A 282 28.09 6.45 6.95
N VAL A 283 27.79 5.44 6.13
CA VAL A 283 28.76 4.79 5.25
C VAL A 283 28.81 5.54 3.91
N THR A 284 30.00 5.96 3.50
CA THR A 284 30.24 6.51 2.15
C THR A 284 30.81 5.42 1.26
N ILE A 285 30.07 5.00 0.23
CA ILE A 285 30.50 4.03 -0.76
C ILE A 285 31.53 4.68 -1.68
N THR A 286 32.73 4.09 -1.70
CA THR A 286 33.89 4.61 -2.44
C THR A 286 34.16 3.80 -3.71
N ASP A 287 33.84 2.51 -3.71
CA ASP A 287 34.11 1.62 -4.85
C ASP A 287 33.05 0.52 -4.95
N VAL A 288 32.78 0.09 -6.18
CA VAL A 288 31.88 -1.03 -6.48
C VAL A 288 32.50 -1.89 -7.56
N SER A 289 32.62 -3.20 -7.29
CA SER A 289 33.20 -4.18 -8.19
C SER A 289 32.17 -5.26 -8.53
N VAL A 290 31.58 -5.15 -9.72
CA VAL A 290 30.66 -6.16 -10.27
C VAL A 290 31.45 -7.41 -10.65
N LYS A 291 31.07 -8.57 -10.10
CA LYS A 291 31.70 -9.87 -10.36
C LYS A 291 31.04 -10.66 -11.49
N GLY A 292 29.86 -10.22 -11.92
CA GLY A 292 29.07 -10.88 -12.95
C GLY A 292 28.03 -11.84 -12.37
N ASN A 293 27.48 -12.68 -13.24
CA ASN A 293 26.39 -13.59 -12.86
C ASN A 293 26.90 -14.70 -11.94
N ILE A 294 26.18 -15.00 -10.86
CA ILE A 294 26.68 -15.94 -9.82
C ILE A 294 26.59 -17.41 -10.28
N SER A 295 25.97 -17.69 -11.44
CA SER A 295 26.03 -18.98 -12.15
C SER A 295 25.14 -19.01 -13.41
N GLU A 296 25.59 -19.69 -14.47
CA GLU A 296 24.71 -20.15 -15.56
C GLU A 296 23.78 -21.25 -15.03
N GLY A 297 22.45 -21.05 -15.12
CA GLY A 297 21.46 -22.05 -14.71
C GLY A 297 20.73 -21.80 -13.38
N GLU A 298 21.13 -20.80 -12.60
CA GLU A 298 20.39 -20.35 -11.39
C GLU A 298 19.72 -18.99 -11.69
N GLY A 299 18.47 -18.80 -11.22
CA GLY A 299 17.64 -17.64 -11.56
C GLY A 299 16.77 -17.88 -12.79
N PHE A 300 15.68 -18.63 -12.63
CA PHE A 300 14.83 -19.09 -13.74
C PHE A 300 14.21 -17.94 -14.55
N ILE A 301 13.88 -16.82 -13.90
CA ILE A 301 13.23 -15.63 -14.49
C ILE A 301 14.03 -14.33 -14.37
N SER A 302 15.22 -14.34 -13.78
CA SER A 302 15.98 -13.12 -13.48
C SER A 302 17.48 -13.40 -13.55
N ASP A 303 18.27 -12.36 -13.83
CA ASP A 303 19.70 -12.40 -13.61
C ASP A 303 20.02 -12.20 -12.13
N ILE A 304 20.99 -12.93 -11.61
CA ILE A 304 21.52 -12.72 -10.26
C ILE A 304 22.98 -12.31 -10.43
N ILE A 305 23.27 -11.04 -10.12
CA ILE A 305 24.58 -10.44 -10.33
C ILE A 305 25.26 -10.25 -8.98
N ALA A 306 26.42 -10.86 -8.78
CA ALA A 306 27.25 -10.61 -7.60
C ALA A 306 28.05 -9.32 -7.79
N PHE A 307 28.13 -8.54 -6.73
CA PHE A 307 29.01 -7.37 -6.68
C PHE A 307 29.51 -7.14 -5.25
N ASP A 308 30.68 -6.53 -5.14
CA ASP A 308 31.21 -6.07 -3.85
C ASP A 308 31.19 -4.55 -3.82
N ALA A 309 30.79 -3.97 -2.69
CA ALA A 309 30.89 -2.54 -2.43
C ALA A 309 31.90 -2.29 -1.32
N VAL A 310 32.74 -1.28 -1.48
CA VAL A 310 33.64 -0.78 -0.43
C VAL A 310 33.07 0.53 0.08
N GLY A 311 32.88 0.62 1.39
CA GLY A 311 32.37 1.82 2.04
C GLY A 311 33.23 2.22 3.23
N THR A 312 33.36 3.52 3.47
CA THR A 312 34.12 4.07 4.60
C THR A 312 33.17 4.67 5.63
N ARG A 313 33.37 4.37 6.91
CA ARG A 313 32.66 4.97 8.04
C ARG A 313 33.67 5.38 9.10
N ASN A 314 33.66 6.66 9.50
CA ASN A 314 34.59 7.21 10.49
C ASN A 314 36.07 6.90 10.19
N GLY A 315 36.46 6.84 8.91
CA GLY A 315 37.82 6.52 8.47
C GLY A 315 38.15 5.02 8.36
N THR A 316 37.27 4.13 8.82
CA THR A 316 37.44 2.67 8.67
C THR A 316 36.76 2.19 7.40
N SER A 317 37.51 1.46 6.56
CA SER A 317 36.99 0.85 5.33
C SER A 317 36.40 -0.53 5.60
N GLN A 318 35.20 -0.78 5.06
CA GLN A 318 34.48 -2.05 5.17
C GLN A 318 33.99 -2.50 3.78
N ARG A 319 34.01 -3.82 3.56
CA ARG A 319 33.53 -4.45 2.33
C ARG A 319 32.18 -5.13 2.55
N TYR A 320 31.26 -4.93 1.62
CA TYR A 320 29.93 -5.51 1.60
C TYR A 320 29.81 -6.42 0.38
N SER A 321 29.59 -7.71 0.58
CA SER A 321 29.35 -8.66 -0.52
C SER A 321 27.85 -8.83 -0.74
N LEU A 322 27.38 -8.45 -1.93
CA LEU A 322 25.97 -8.27 -2.25
C LEU A 322 25.61 -8.96 -3.57
N VAL A 323 24.30 -9.14 -3.77
CA VAL A 323 23.74 -9.66 -5.02
C VAL A 323 22.59 -8.76 -5.47
N ALA A 324 22.51 -8.49 -6.77
CA ALA A 324 21.40 -7.80 -7.41
C ALA A 324 20.63 -8.79 -8.29
N LYS A 325 19.34 -9.00 -7.99
CA LYS A 325 18.43 -9.80 -8.81
C LYS A 325 17.65 -8.89 -9.77
N LEU A 326 18.00 -8.92 -11.05
CA LEU A 326 17.50 -8.02 -12.10
C LEU A 326 16.58 -8.76 -13.08
N THR A 327 15.51 -8.10 -13.53
CA THR A 327 14.60 -8.64 -14.55
C THR A 327 15.36 -9.01 -15.83
N ASN A 328 15.11 -10.21 -16.36
CA ASN A 328 15.61 -10.60 -17.68
C ASN A 328 14.51 -11.33 -18.47
N PHE A 329 13.91 -10.61 -19.43
CA PHE A 329 12.85 -11.15 -20.28
C PHE A 329 13.33 -12.20 -21.30
N ALA A 330 14.65 -12.40 -21.47
CA ALA A 330 15.21 -13.47 -22.29
C ALA A 330 15.35 -14.79 -21.52
N ARG A 331 15.19 -14.79 -20.19
CA ARG A 331 15.27 -15.97 -19.32
C ARG A 331 13.88 -16.42 -18.87
N PRO A 332 13.04 -16.99 -19.74
CA PRO A 332 12.41 -18.24 -19.31
C PRO A 332 12.97 -19.37 -20.16
N TRP A 333 13.60 -20.35 -19.51
CA TRP A 333 14.08 -21.56 -20.20
C TRP A 333 12.90 -22.11 -21.02
N SER A 334 13.20 -22.52 -22.25
CA SER A 334 12.38 -23.05 -23.34
C SER A 334 11.20 -24.01 -23.02
N VAL A 335 10.97 -24.34 -21.73
CA VAL A 335 9.94 -25.22 -21.19
C VAL A 335 8.58 -24.52 -21.02
N MET A 336 8.53 -23.20 -20.80
CA MET A 336 7.26 -22.43 -20.70
C MET A 336 7.27 -21.20 -21.62
N LYS A 337 7.33 -21.42 -22.94
CA LYS A 337 7.28 -20.37 -23.98
C LYS A 337 6.03 -19.48 -23.96
N GLN A 338 5.08 -19.70 -23.04
CA GLN A 338 3.76 -19.06 -22.98
C GLN A 338 3.65 -17.96 -21.93
N TRP A 339 4.66 -17.73 -21.07
CA TRP A 339 4.57 -16.65 -20.08
C TRP A 339 4.73 -15.29 -20.75
N SER A 340 3.71 -14.46 -20.65
CA SER A 340 3.78 -13.06 -21.11
C SER A 340 4.74 -12.27 -20.22
N LYS A 341 5.31 -11.19 -20.76
CA LYS A 341 6.10 -10.22 -19.96
C LYS A 341 5.29 -9.72 -18.76
N ASP A 342 3.98 -9.56 -18.92
CA ASP A 342 3.05 -9.14 -17.87
C ASP A 342 2.97 -10.15 -16.72
N PHE A 343 2.98 -11.44 -17.04
CA PHE A 343 2.99 -12.48 -16.01
C PHE A 343 4.33 -12.50 -15.26
N GLN A 344 5.45 -12.44 -15.98
CA GLN A 344 6.79 -12.41 -15.37
C GLN A 344 6.96 -11.21 -14.44
N ILE A 345 6.62 -9.99 -14.90
CA ILE A 345 6.75 -8.80 -14.05
C ILE A 345 5.80 -8.85 -12.86
N ARG A 346 4.62 -9.47 -12.99
CA ARG A 346 3.69 -9.68 -11.88
C ARG A 346 4.31 -10.59 -10.82
N ALA A 347 4.86 -11.74 -11.22
CA ALA A 347 5.55 -12.65 -10.30
C ALA A 347 6.74 -11.98 -9.60
N GLU A 348 7.55 -11.21 -10.35
CA GLU A 348 8.65 -10.44 -9.79
C GLU A 348 8.18 -9.32 -8.83
N THR A 349 7.04 -8.68 -9.14
CA THR A 349 6.41 -7.67 -8.29
C THR A 349 5.93 -8.28 -6.97
N THR A 350 5.39 -9.50 -7.00
CA THR A 350 5.02 -10.24 -5.78
C THR A 350 6.23 -10.46 -4.88
N GLU A 351 7.37 -10.89 -5.43
CA GLU A 351 8.62 -11.06 -4.67
C GLU A 351 9.14 -9.73 -4.11
N VAL A 352 9.10 -8.65 -4.92
CA VAL A 352 9.50 -7.30 -4.48
C VAL A 352 8.63 -6.83 -3.31
N LYS A 353 7.31 -7.01 -3.40
CA LYS A 353 6.38 -6.65 -2.32
C LYS A 353 6.55 -7.54 -1.10
N PHE A 354 6.86 -8.81 -1.27
CA PHE A 354 7.21 -9.69 -0.16
C PHE A 354 8.37 -9.12 0.66
N TYR A 355 9.51 -8.81 0.04
CA TYR A 355 10.66 -8.25 0.76
C TYR A 355 10.44 -6.81 1.27
N SER A 356 9.77 -5.96 0.49
CA SER A 356 9.62 -4.53 0.85
C SER A 356 8.46 -4.25 1.81
N LYS A 357 7.46 -5.12 1.89
CA LYS A 357 6.24 -4.93 2.71
C LYS A 357 6.06 -6.03 3.75
N ALA A 358 6.02 -7.30 3.35
CA ALA A 358 5.69 -8.39 4.26
C ALA A 358 6.84 -8.72 5.22
N VAL A 359 8.08 -8.82 4.73
CA VAL A 359 9.23 -9.18 5.57
C VAL A 359 9.42 -8.25 6.77
N PRO A 360 9.42 -6.91 6.64
CA PRO A 360 9.52 -6.02 7.81
C PRO A 360 8.46 -6.27 8.88
N GLU A 361 7.23 -6.59 8.48
CA GLU A 361 6.14 -6.89 9.41
C GLU A 361 6.26 -8.28 10.03
N LEU A 362 6.70 -9.28 9.26
CA LEU A 362 7.01 -10.61 9.80
C LEU A 362 8.10 -10.52 10.88
N LEU A 363 9.12 -9.68 10.65
CA LEU A 363 10.19 -9.44 11.61
C LEU A 363 9.70 -8.66 12.84
N SER A 364 8.75 -7.73 12.69
CA SER A 364 8.22 -6.96 13.84
C SER A 364 7.39 -7.81 14.80
N VAL A 365 6.86 -8.96 14.33
CA VAL A 365 6.13 -9.92 15.17
C VAL A 365 6.96 -11.12 15.61
N ALA A 366 8.24 -11.17 15.24
CA ALA A 366 9.17 -12.15 15.79
C ALA A 366 9.35 -11.91 17.29
N VAL A 367 9.37 -12.99 18.09
CA VAL A 367 9.65 -12.89 19.52
C VAL A 367 11.16 -12.78 19.66
N GLN A 368 11.64 -11.68 20.24
CA GLN A 368 13.02 -11.63 20.74
C GLN A 368 13.09 -12.61 21.92
N SER A 369 13.93 -13.63 21.80
CA SER A 369 14.15 -14.58 22.89
C SER A 369 14.59 -13.81 24.14
N ALA A 370 13.74 -13.81 25.16
CA ALA A 370 14.00 -13.15 26.42
C ALA A 370 15.00 -13.99 27.24
N GLU A 371 16.26 -14.01 26.85
CA GLU A 371 17.35 -14.62 27.64
C GLU A 371 18.75 -14.11 27.24
N GLN A 372 18.97 -12.79 27.25
CA GLN A 372 20.32 -12.23 27.39
C GLN A 372 20.32 -11.13 28.45
N LYS A 373 20.60 -11.54 29.70
CA LYS A 373 21.03 -10.64 30.76
C LYS A 373 22.40 -10.07 30.41
N SER A 374 22.49 -8.74 30.48
CA SER A 374 23.65 -7.91 30.83
C SER A 374 25.03 -8.61 30.94
N GLY A 375 25.97 -8.20 30.08
CA GLY A 375 27.40 -8.47 30.26
C GLY A 375 28.24 -8.11 29.03
N ASP A 376 29.03 -7.05 29.17
CA ASP A 376 30.21 -6.61 28.40
C ASP A 376 30.07 -6.07 26.95
N GLU A 377 30.57 -4.84 26.84
CA GLU A 377 30.96 -4.11 25.63
C GLU A 377 32.28 -4.71 25.10
N ASP A 378 32.47 -4.68 23.78
CA ASP A 378 33.63 -5.19 23.01
C ASP A 378 33.75 -6.71 22.79
N ASP A 379 32.92 -7.24 21.88
CA ASP A 379 33.31 -8.42 21.09
C ASP A 379 32.78 -8.28 19.64
N GLU A 380 33.69 -8.07 18.70
CA GLU A 380 33.42 -8.07 17.23
C GLU A 380 32.94 -9.44 16.71
N ASN A 381 32.81 -10.45 17.58
CA ASN A 381 32.25 -11.77 17.29
C ASN A 381 30.83 -12.01 17.82
N ARG A 382 30.08 -10.96 18.21
CA ARG A 382 28.66 -11.13 18.56
C ARG A 382 27.91 -11.86 17.45
N PRO A 383 27.16 -12.96 17.74
CA PRO A 383 26.29 -13.56 16.75
C PRO A 383 25.22 -12.52 16.41
N HIS A 384 25.31 -11.97 15.20
CA HIS A 384 24.29 -11.10 14.65
C HIS A 384 22.92 -11.74 14.89
N ALA A 385 22.01 -10.96 15.48
CA ALA A 385 20.58 -11.25 15.69
C ALA A 385 20.12 -12.54 15.00
N GLU A 386 19.99 -13.60 15.81
CA GLU A 386 19.30 -14.87 15.56
C GLU A 386 18.91 -15.14 14.09
N SER A 387 19.75 -15.92 13.40
CA SER A 387 19.56 -16.53 12.06
C SER A 387 18.11 -16.60 11.56
N LEU A 388 17.64 -15.53 10.93
CA LEU A 388 16.38 -15.52 10.18
C LEU A 388 16.51 -16.43 8.96
N PHE A 389 15.44 -17.15 8.61
CA PHE A 389 15.39 -18.04 7.44
C PHE A 389 15.44 -17.32 6.08
N LEU A 390 15.44 -15.98 6.07
CA LEU A 390 15.44 -15.16 4.86
C LEU A 390 16.78 -14.42 4.71
N PRO A 391 17.31 -14.32 3.48
CA PRO A 391 18.40 -13.39 3.20
C PRO A 391 17.98 -11.94 3.48
N LYS A 392 18.88 -11.15 4.05
CA LYS A 392 18.70 -9.71 4.21
C LYS A 392 18.56 -9.05 2.84
N CYS A 393 17.45 -8.36 2.64
CA CYS A 393 17.20 -7.50 1.48
C CYS A 393 17.37 -6.03 1.87
N TYR A 394 18.27 -5.34 1.18
CA TYR A 394 18.57 -3.92 1.38
C TYR A 394 17.64 -3.02 0.57
N PHE A 395 17.25 -3.48 -0.62
CA PHE A 395 16.41 -2.72 -1.53
C PHE A 395 15.61 -3.65 -2.42
N ALA A 396 14.33 -3.36 -2.61
CA ALA A 396 13.49 -4.07 -3.57
C ALA A 396 12.51 -3.08 -4.21
N ALA A 397 12.50 -3.01 -5.53
CA ALA A 397 11.67 -2.07 -6.27
C ALA A 397 11.27 -2.63 -7.65
N THR A 398 10.16 -2.11 -8.16
CA THR A 398 9.65 -2.34 -9.51
C THR A 398 9.31 -1.01 -10.15
N ASP A 399 9.64 -0.85 -11.42
CA ASP A 399 9.29 0.32 -12.22
C ASP A 399 8.21 -0.11 -13.22
N PRO A 400 6.95 0.33 -13.02
CA PRO A 400 5.87 0.00 -13.92
C PRO A 400 6.07 0.51 -15.36
N SER A 401 6.88 1.55 -15.56
CA SER A 401 7.08 2.16 -16.87
C SER A 401 8.05 1.35 -17.74
N SER A 402 9.16 0.90 -17.17
CA SER A 402 10.13 0.04 -17.86
C SER A 402 9.83 -1.46 -17.74
N MET A 403 8.87 -1.85 -16.89
CA MET A 403 8.60 -3.25 -16.51
C MET A 403 9.86 -3.95 -15.95
N LEU A 404 10.72 -3.22 -15.25
CA LEU A 404 11.91 -3.76 -14.62
C LEU A 404 11.73 -3.85 -13.11
N SER A 405 12.43 -4.79 -12.50
CA SER A 405 12.51 -4.94 -11.06
C SER A 405 13.94 -5.26 -10.61
N VAL A 406 14.26 -4.80 -9.41
CA VAL A 406 15.55 -5.04 -8.75
C VAL A 406 15.32 -5.46 -7.32
N ARG A 407 16.09 -6.44 -6.86
CA ARG A 407 16.28 -6.74 -5.43
C ARG A 407 17.77 -6.76 -5.13
N VAL A 408 18.22 -5.99 -4.14
CA VAL A 408 19.58 -6.02 -3.62
C VAL A 408 19.58 -6.74 -2.29
N MET A 409 20.40 -7.78 -2.19
CA MET A 409 20.39 -8.72 -1.07
C MET A 409 21.82 -9.04 -0.65
N GLU A 410 22.00 -9.57 0.55
CA GLU A 410 23.29 -10.09 0.96
C GLU A 410 23.74 -11.29 0.10
N ASN A 411 25.04 -11.41 -0.12
CA ASN A 411 25.61 -12.55 -0.84
C ASN A 411 25.81 -13.75 0.09
N LEU A 412 24.80 -14.61 0.18
CA LEU A 412 24.87 -15.82 1.01
C LEU A 412 25.99 -16.80 0.58
N LYS A 413 26.37 -16.84 -0.72
CA LYS A 413 27.51 -17.68 -1.16
C LYS A 413 28.82 -17.23 -0.50
N ALA A 414 29.02 -15.92 -0.35
CA ALA A 414 30.19 -15.36 0.36
C ALA A 414 30.19 -15.72 1.86
N GLN A 415 29.01 -16.03 2.43
CA GLN A 415 28.86 -16.48 3.82
C GLN A 415 28.95 -18.01 4.00
N GLY A 416 29.28 -18.74 2.94
CA GLY A 416 29.44 -20.20 2.96
C GLY A 416 28.16 -21.00 2.72
N PHE A 417 27.08 -20.35 2.27
CA PHE A 417 25.90 -21.06 1.79
C PHE A 417 26.12 -21.57 0.37
N SER A 418 25.48 -22.69 0.05
CA SER A 418 25.51 -23.29 -1.29
C SER A 418 24.17 -23.92 -1.64
N ILE A 419 23.83 -23.90 -2.92
CA ILE A 419 22.70 -24.64 -3.50
C ILE A 419 23.18 -26.05 -3.83
N LYS A 420 22.30 -27.04 -3.71
CA LYS A 420 22.62 -28.41 -4.14
C LYS A 420 22.64 -28.51 -5.68
N PRO A 421 23.61 -29.25 -6.26
CA PRO A 421 23.62 -29.48 -7.70
C PRO A 421 22.30 -30.06 -8.21
N LYS A 422 21.88 -29.62 -9.41
CA LYS A 422 20.64 -30.07 -10.06
C LYS A 422 20.57 -31.61 -10.09
N GLY A 423 19.44 -32.16 -9.66
CA GLY A 423 19.19 -33.60 -9.62
C GLY A 423 19.64 -34.31 -8.34
N GLN A 424 20.33 -33.62 -7.41
CA GLN A 424 20.66 -34.21 -6.10
C GLN A 424 19.55 -33.92 -5.07
N PRO A 425 18.98 -34.95 -4.41
CA PRO A 425 17.97 -34.75 -3.38
C PRO A 425 18.58 -34.18 -2.10
N LEU A 426 17.76 -33.54 -1.26
CA LEU A 426 18.16 -33.12 0.09
C LEU A 426 18.40 -34.35 1.00
N SER A 427 19.37 -34.27 1.92
CA SER A 427 19.51 -35.26 2.99
C SER A 427 18.40 -35.08 4.03
N ARG A 428 18.30 -36.00 5.00
CA ARG A 428 17.36 -35.88 6.12
C ARG A 428 17.60 -34.58 6.90
N GLU A 429 18.85 -34.29 7.22
CA GLU A 429 19.26 -33.10 7.99
C GLU A 429 18.96 -31.81 7.21
N GLU A 430 19.27 -31.80 5.90
CA GLU A 430 18.98 -30.66 5.03
C GLU A 430 17.46 -30.44 4.88
N THR A 431 16.69 -31.53 4.77
CA THR A 431 15.21 -31.46 4.74
C THR A 431 14.65 -30.91 6.05
N MET A 432 15.21 -31.31 7.19
CA MET A 432 14.82 -30.77 8.51
C MET A 432 15.11 -29.27 8.62
N LEU A 433 16.25 -28.81 8.11
CA LEU A 433 16.58 -27.37 8.07
C LEU A 433 15.59 -26.60 7.18
N THR A 434 15.30 -27.10 5.97
CA THR A 434 14.32 -26.50 5.08
C THR A 434 12.91 -26.46 5.70
N ALA A 435 12.48 -27.56 6.32
CA ALA A 435 11.19 -27.62 6.99
C ALA A 435 11.13 -26.64 8.18
N GLY A 436 12.22 -26.48 8.93
CA GLY A 436 12.34 -25.49 10.00
C GLY A 436 12.21 -24.05 9.48
N ALA A 437 12.87 -23.72 8.36
CA ALA A 437 12.75 -22.43 7.70
C ALA A 437 11.30 -22.14 7.25
N LEU A 438 10.63 -23.11 6.62
CA LEU A 438 9.22 -22.98 6.25
C LEU A 438 8.31 -22.83 7.48
N ALA A 439 8.58 -23.58 8.55
CA ALA A 439 7.83 -23.46 9.79
C ALA A 439 7.96 -22.07 10.43
N GLN A 440 9.15 -21.44 10.34
CA GLN A 440 9.34 -20.05 10.78
C GLN A 440 8.49 -19.08 9.94
N LEU A 441 8.50 -19.21 8.60
CA LEU A 441 7.64 -18.40 7.73
C LEU A 441 6.16 -18.55 8.08
N HIS A 442 5.71 -19.80 8.22
CA HIS A 442 4.31 -20.12 8.52
C HIS A 442 3.91 -19.57 9.90
N GLY A 443 4.74 -19.77 10.91
CA GLY A 443 4.47 -19.29 12.27
C GLY A 443 4.44 -17.76 12.38
N LEU A 444 5.37 -17.06 11.72
CA LEU A 444 5.40 -15.60 11.72
C LEU A 444 4.22 -15.01 10.95
N SER A 445 3.87 -15.58 9.79
CA SER A 445 2.73 -15.11 9.01
C SER A 445 1.40 -15.33 9.73
N HIS A 446 1.20 -16.49 10.36
CA HIS A 446 0.02 -16.73 11.17
C HIS A 446 -0.07 -15.76 12.36
N ARG A 447 1.05 -15.54 13.06
CA ARG A 447 1.10 -14.56 14.16
C ARG A 447 0.80 -13.14 13.68
N LEU A 448 1.32 -12.77 12.51
CA LEU A 448 1.06 -11.46 11.92
C LEU A 448 -0.43 -11.28 11.65
N GLU A 449 -1.08 -12.28 11.04
CA GLU A 449 -2.53 -12.29 10.79
C GLU A 449 -3.34 -12.10 12.07
N LEU A 450 -3.03 -12.91 13.10
CA LEU A 450 -3.70 -12.83 14.41
C LEU A 450 -3.53 -11.47 15.08
N ARG A 451 -2.35 -10.86 14.96
CA ARG A 451 -2.08 -9.52 15.53
C ARG A 451 -2.74 -8.40 14.75
N SER A 452 -2.83 -8.51 13.42
CA SER A 452 -3.51 -7.51 12.62
C SER A 452 -5.03 -7.61 12.71
N GLY A 453 -5.58 -8.77 13.08
CA GLY A 453 -7.03 -9.00 13.11
C GLY A 453 -7.67 -8.99 11.71
N VAL A 454 -6.86 -9.05 10.66
CA VAL A 454 -7.26 -9.01 9.25
C VAL A 454 -6.59 -10.19 8.54
N PRO A 455 -7.33 -11.00 7.77
CA PRO A 455 -6.76 -12.07 6.95
C PRO A 455 -5.65 -11.57 6.02
N LEU A 456 -4.56 -12.32 5.88
CA LEU A 456 -3.42 -11.91 5.05
C LEU A 456 -3.79 -11.61 3.59
N PRO A 457 -4.71 -12.34 2.92
CA PRO A 457 -5.15 -12.00 1.57
C PRO A 457 -5.87 -10.64 1.48
N GLU A 458 -6.55 -10.20 2.55
CA GLU A 458 -7.20 -8.89 2.62
C GLU A 458 -6.18 -7.79 2.94
N LYS A 459 -5.20 -8.10 3.80
CA LYS A 459 -4.11 -7.18 4.17
C LYS A 459 -3.16 -6.91 3.01
N TYR A 460 -2.89 -7.92 2.19
CA TYR A 460 -1.96 -7.84 1.08
C TYR A 460 -2.67 -8.13 -0.25
N ASP A 461 -3.19 -7.06 -0.85
CA ASP A 461 -3.90 -7.04 -2.15
C ASP A 461 -3.10 -7.58 -3.36
N TRP A 462 -1.86 -7.98 -3.13
CA TRP A 462 -0.88 -8.39 -4.12
C TRP A 462 -0.41 -9.83 -3.97
N ILE A 463 -0.82 -10.52 -2.90
CA ILE A 463 -0.58 -11.96 -2.82
C ILE A 463 -1.45 -12.62 -3.88
N MET A 464 -0.84 -13.53 -4.65
CA MET A 464 -1.57 -14.29 -5.65
C MET A 464 -2.68 -15.12 -4.97
N THR A 465 -3.92 -14.82 -5.33
CA THR A 465 -5.10 -15.54 -4.87
C THR A 465 -5.34 -16.79 -5.71
N HIS A 466 -6.19 -17.71 -5.25
CA HIS A 466 -6.55 -18.90 -6.03
C HIS A 466 -7.11 -18.56 -7.43
N SER A 467 -7.87 -17.46 -7.55
CA SER A 467 -8.34 -16.96 -8.84
C SER A 467 -7.19 -16.54 -9.77
N ASP A 468 -6.10 -15.97 -9.23
CA ASP A 468 -4.95 -15.54 -10.04
C ASP A 468 -4.13 -16.72 -10.58
N VAL A 469 -4.18 -17.87 -9.90
CA VAL A 469 -3.45 -19.08 -10.30
C VAL A 469 -4.27 -19.91 -11.29
N SER A 470 -5.58 -19.68 -11.45
CA SER A 470 -6.44 -20.52 -12.30
C SER A 470 -6.00 -20.53 -13.77
N ASP A 471 -5.55 -19.38 -14.30
CA ASP A 471 -5.00 -19.27 -15.67
C ASP A 471 -3.70 -20.09 -15.83
N VAL A 472 -2.94 -20.27 -14.75
CA VAL A 472 -1.72 -21.09 -14.72
C VAL A 472 -2.04 -22.57 -14.53
N VAL A 473 -3.14 -22.91 -13.83
CA VAL A 473 -3.57 -24.29 -13.58
C VAL A 473 -3.82 -25.04 -14.88
N ASP A 474 -4.44 -24.42 -15.88
CA ASP A 474 -4.70 -25.07 -17.17
C ASP A 474 -3.39 -25.39 -17.91
N ALA A 475 -2.46 -24.43 -17.95
CA ALA A 475 -1.15 -24.61 -18.56
C ALA A 475 -0.31 -25.69 -17.85
N VAL A 476 -0.31 -25.69 -16.51
CA VAL A 476 0.38 -26.69 -15.69
C VAL A 476 -0.25 -28.07 -15.86
N THR A 477 -1.58 -28.15 -15.91
CA THR A 477 -2.30 -29.40 -16.13
C THR A 477 -1.99 -29.99 -17.50
N TYR A 478 -1.99 -29.14 -18.54
CA TYR A 478 -1.59 -29.55 -19.88
C TYR A 478 -0.14 -30.05 -19.93
N GLN A 479 0.78 -29.35 -19.29
CA GLN A 479 2.19 -29.75 -19.24
C GLN A 479 2.38 -31.06 -18.47
N TYR A 480 1.66 -31.24 -17.36
CA TYR A 480 1.67 -32.49 -16.59
C TYR A 480 1.22 -33.67 -17.44
N GLN A 481 0.09 -33.54 -18.14
CA GLN A 481 -0.43 -34.58 -19.04
C GLN A 481 0.55 -34.89 -20.18
N THR A 482 1.20 -33.87 -20.74
CA THR A 482 2.20 -34.05 -21.80
C THR A 482 3.42 -34.82 -21.29
N ASN A 483 3.94 -34.44 -20.13
CA ASN A 483 5.09 -35.11 -19.50
C ASN A 483 4.76 -36.54 -19.06
N LEU A 484 3.52 -36.80 -18.63
CA LEU A 484 3.07 -38.14 -18.27
C LEU A 484 3.06 -39.10 -19.46
N LYS A 485 2.71 -38.62 -20.67
CA LYS A 485 2.83 -39.42 -21.90
C LYS A 485 4.28 -39.77 -22.24
N VAL A 486 5.20 -38.82 -22.05
CA VAL A 486 6.64 -39.08 -22.24
C VAL A 486 7.16 -40.10 -21.23
N PHE A 487 6.74 -39.99 -19.97
CA PHE A 487 7.05 -40.96 -18.93
C PHE A 487 6.51 -42.36 -19.27
N ALA A 488 5.24 -42.46 -19.68
CA ALA A 488 4.61 -43.72 -20.06
C ALA A 488 5.35 -44.39 -21.24
N ALA A 489 5.79 -43.60 -22.22
CA ALA A 489 6.58 -44.12 -23.35
C ALA A 489 7.99 -44.60 -22.94
N ALA A 490 8.62 -43.94 -21.96
CA ALA A 490 9.93 -44.32 -21.46
C ALA A 490 9.90 -45.54 -20.52
N PHE A 491 8.76 -45.80 -19.87
CA PHE A 491 8.60 -46.87 -18.88
C PHE A 491 7.34 -47.72 -19.15
N PRO A 492 7.31 -48.49 -20.26
CA PRO A 492 6.11 -49.24 -20.67
C PRO A 492 5.66 -50.29 -19.64
N ASP A 493 6.59 -50.84 -18.86
CA ASP A 493 6.29 -51.85 -17.83
C ASP A 493 5.64 -51.26 -16.56
N GLN A 494 5.52 -49.94 -16.45
CA GLN A 494 4.98 -49.23 -15.28
C GLN A 494 3.53 -48.79 -15.48
N ALA A 495 2.73 -49.57 -16.21
CA ALA A 495 1.35 -49.22 -16.56
C ALA A 495 0.44 -48.92 -15.35
N ASP A 496 0.59 -49.66 -14.24
CA ASP A 496 -0.18 -49.40 -13.00
C ASP A 496 0.17 -48.04 -12.38
N LEU A 497 1.45 -47.66 -12.39
CA LEU A 497 1.90 -46.36 -11.89
C LEU A 497 1.38 -45.23 -12.78
N VAL A 498 1.45 -45.38 -14.11
CA VAL A 498 0.89 -44.41 -15.06
C VAL A 498 -0.60 -44.21 -14.80
N ALA A 499 -1.37 -45.30 -14.68
CA ALA A 499 -2.81 -45.23 -14.40
C ALA A 499 -3.15 -44.55 -13.06
N ARG A 500 -2.26 -44.63 -12.05
CA ARG A 500 -2.40 -43.89 -10.78
C ARG A 500 -2.09 -42.41 -10.96
N LEU A 501 -1.03 -42.08 -11.68
CA LEU A 501 -0.63 -40.70 -11.97
C LEU A 501 -1.68 -39.98 -12.82
N GLU A 502 -2.30 -40.65 -13.79
CA GLU A 502 -3.41 -40.10 -14.60
C GLU A 502 -4.63 -39.70 -13.74
N LYS A 503 -4.83 -40.35 -12.60
CA LYS A 503 -5.91 -40.04 -11.65
C LYS A 503 -5.57 -38.86 -10.73
N LEU A 504 -4.30 -38.45 -10.64
CA LEU A 504 -3.92 -37.27 -9.88
C LEU A 504 -4.44 -36.03 -10.58
N ARG A 505 -5.43 -35.37 -9.97
CA ARG A 505 -5.84 -34.02 -10.34
C ARG A 505 -5.19 -33.04 -9.36
N PRO A 506 -4.71 -31.86 -9.82
CA PRO A 506 -4.34 -30.81 -8.89
C PRO A 506 -5.56 -30.52 -8.01
N PRO A 507 -5.43 -30.58 -6.67
CA PRO A 507 -6.54 -30.20 -5.82
C PRO A 507 -6.78 -28.70 -6.01
N LEU A 508 -7.95 -28.33 -6.52
CA LEU A 508 -8.44 -26.97 -6.45
C LEU A 508 -8.77 -26.71 -4.97
N ILE A 509 -7.83 -26.11 -4.25
CA ILE A 509 -8.02 -25.72 -2.85
C ILE A 509 -8.90 -24.47 -2.87
N GLY A 510 -10.21 -24.70 -2.81
CA GLY A 510 -11.20 -23.63 -2.85
C GLY A 510 -11.21 -22.74 -1.59
N PRO A 511 -11.95 -21.62 -1.63
CA PRO A 511 -12.08 -20.70 -0.51
C PRO A 511 -12.70 -21.33 0.75
N GLU A 512 -13.34 -22.48 0.64
CA GLU A 512 -13.98 -23.24 1.75
C GLU A 512 -13.04 -24.21 2.49
N ASP A 513 -11.73 -24.23 2.17
CA ASP A 513 -10.81 -25.13 2.84
C ASP A 513 -10.59 -24.74 4.31
N PRO A 514 -10.85 -25.64 5.29
CA PRO A 514 -10.82 -25.34 6.72
C PRO A 514 -9.41 -25.29 7.31
N ARG A 515 -8.36 -25.58 6.52
CA ARG A 515 -6.98 -25.58 7.01
C ARG A 515 -6.49 -24.16 7.28
N VAL A 516 -5.61 -24.03 8.28
CA VAL A 516 -4.95 -22.76 8.62
C VAL A 516 -4.21 -22.22 7.40
N ARG A 517 -4.46 -20.95 7.09
CA ARG A 517 -3.81 -20.24 5.99
C ARG A 517 -2.62 -19.46 6.50
N VAL A 518 -1.50 -19.60 5.80
CA VAL A 518 -0.23 -18.96 6.10
C VAL A 518 0.42 -18.53 4.79
N LEU A 519 1.43 -17.67 4.86
CA LEU A 519 2.24 -17.38 3.68
C LEU A 519 3.07 -18.61 3.32
N CYS A 520 2.89 -19.12 2.11
CA CYS A 520 3.68 -20.22 1.57
C CYS A 520 4.76 -19.68 0.63
N HIS A 521 5.94 -20.34 0.59
CA HIS A 521 6.99 -20.01 -0.38
C HIS A 521 6.54 -20.31 -1.82
N SER A 522 5.72 -21.34 -2.03
CA SER A 522 5.12 -21.77 -3.30
C SER A 522 6.09 -22.21 -4.42
N ASP A 523 7.37 -21.89 -4.31
CA ASP A 523 8.44 -22.27 -5.26
C ASP A 523 9.63 -22.95 -4.57
N CYS A 524 9.38 -23.88 -3.63
CA CYS A 524 10.42 -24.47 -2.77
C CYS A 524 11.23 -25.59 -3.47
N TRP A 525 11.78 -25.30 -4.65
CA TRP A 525 12.67 -26.19 -5.39
C TRP A 525 14.08 -26.19 -4.79
N ILE A 526 14.85 -27.24 -5.04
CA ILE A 526 16.24 -27.38 -4.56
C ILE A 526 17.11 -26.17 -4.96
N ASN A 527 16.88 -25.59 -6.13
CA ASN A 527 17.60 -24.41 -6.62
C ASN A 527 17.24 -23.09 -5.91
N ASN A 528 16.24 -23.10 -5.03
CA ASN A 528 15.86 -21.96 -4.18
C ASN A 528 16.20 -22.20 -2.70
N ILE A 529 16.89 -23.31 -2.38
CA ILE A 529 17.29 -23.67 -1.02
C ILE A 529 18.80 -23.55 -0.90
N MET A 530 19.24 -22.56 -0.12
CA MET A 530 20.65 -22.37 0.20
C MET A 530 20.96 -22.95 1.59
N LEU A 531 21.97 -23.82 1.67
CA LEU A 531 22.38 -24.49 2.90
C LEU A 531 23.81 -24.11 3.26
N LYS A 532 24.05 -23.76 4.52
CA LYS A 532 25.39 -23.52 5.05
C LYS A 532 25.89 -24.80 5.73
N ARG A 533 26.94 -25.40 5.19
CA ARG A 533 27.56 -26.57 5.81
C ARG A 533 28.54 -26.10 6.89
N HIS A 534 28.48 -26.72 8.08
CA HIS A 534 29.56 -26.57 9.04
C HIS A 534 30.87 -27.02 8.39
N ARG A 535 31.88 -26.14 8.34
CA ARG A 535 33.26 -26.59 8.08
C ARG A 535 33.59 -27.61 9.16
N LYS A 536 33.71 -28.89 8.79
CA LYS A 536 34.41 -29.85 9.66
C LYS A 536 35.78 -29.22 9.93
N LYS A 537 36.12 -29.00 11.21
CA LYS A 537 37.52 -28.82 11.59
C LYS A 537 38.22 -30.07 11.05
N LEU A 538 39.11 -29.89 10.08
CA LEU A 538 40.08 -30.93 9.73
C LEU A 538 40.89 -31.13 11.02
N SER A 539 40.63 -32.26 11.68
CA SER A 539 41.41 -32.75 12.82
C SER A 539 42.75 -33.26 12.35
#